data_AF-A0A562C4C8-F1
#
_entry.id   AF-A0A562C4C8-F1
#
_cell.length_a   1.000
_cell.length_b   1.000
_cell.length_c   1.000
_cell.angle_alpha   90.00
_cell.angle_beta   90.00
_cell.angle_gamma   90.00
#
_symmetry.space_group_name_H-M   'P 1'
#
loop_
_entity.id
_entity.type
_entity.pdbx_description
1 polymer ?
#
loop_
_entity_poly.entity_id
_entity_poly.type
_entity_poly.pdbx_seq_one_letter_code
_entity_poly.pdbx_strand_id
1 'polypeptide(L)'
;MYFLRWLKHALLRGHDAVVGSNLAVVNRLRRAGRLEIGAHCYSLPIIKYYEHEDSKLVVGKYSPLSETAIVMLGGEHPSDTVSQFPFRIHFRMPGAGQDGNPVPSTDTVIGSDVLVYQRAFIRGGVTIGHGAIVASNAVVTKDVPPYAIVGGNPARVIRYRYTEEQIAELLDIAWWDWSDEEVKEAVPLLTGKDVDAFIAWARERHPRTTPAPLESAAPGTAAR
;
A
#
# COMPACT_ATOMS: atom_id res chain seq x y z
N MET A 1 29.65 13.14 0.11
CA MET A 1 28.42 12.32 0.31
C MET A 1 27.78 11.86 -1.01
N TYR A 2 27.63 12.71 -2.03
CA TYR A 2 26.97 12.36 -3.31
C TYR A 2 27.70 11.32 -4.18
N PHE A 3 29.04 11.38 -4.28
CA PHE A 3 29.83 10.39 -5.01
C PHE A 3 29.62 8.95 -4.49
N LEU A 4 29.55 8.78 -3.17
CA LEU A 4 29.29 7.49 -2.52
C LEU A 4 27.88 6.98 -2.81
N ARG A 5 26.86 7.85 -2.85
CA ARG A 5 25.49 7.47 -3.26
C ARG A 5 25.44 7.01 -4.72
N TRP A 6 26.14 7.70 -5.62
CA TRP A 6 26.19 7.29 -7.03
C TRP A 6 26.94 5.97 -7.24
N LEU A 7 28.06 5.76 -6.56
CA LEU A 7 28.80 4.49 -6.63
C LEU A 7 27.95 3.33 -6.11
N LYS A 8 27.25 3.55 -4.99
CA LYS A 8 26.24 2.61 -4.48
C LYS A 8 25.19 2.31 -5.53
N HIS A 9 24.59 3.33 -6.15
CA HIS A 9 23.59 3.16 -7.21
C HIS A 9 24.08 2.29 -8.39
N ALA A 10 25.29 2.55 -8.89
CA ALA A 10 25.88 1.80 -9.99
C ALA A 10 26.11 0.33 -9.63
N LEU A 11 26.63 0.05 -8.44
CA LEU A 11 26.85 -1.32 -7.94
C LEU A 11 25.53 -2.10 -7.79
N LEU A 12 24.48 -1.44 -7.28
CA LEU A 12 23.17 -2.06 -7.10
C LEU A 12 22.54 -2.47 -8.44
N ARG A 13 22.66 -1.63 -9.48
CA ARG A 13 22.20 -1.99 -10.83
C ARG A 13 22.93 -3.21 -11.40
N GLY A 14 24.24 -3.30 -11.18
CA GLY A 14 25.03 -4.47 -11.59
C GLY A 14 24.55 -5.76 -10.91
N HIS A 15 24.27 -5.70 -9.61
CA HIS A 15 23.75 -6.84 -8.84
C HIS A 15 22.34 -7.28 -9.31
N ASP A 16 21.44 -6.34 -9.59
CA ASP A 16 20.06 -6.64 -10.01
C ASP A 16 20.00 -7.35 -11.37
N ALA A 17 20.97 -7.09 -12.25
CA ALA A 17 21.12 -7.80 -13.51
C ALA A 17 21.50 -9.28 -13.33
N VAL A 18 22.15 -9.64 -12.23
CA VAL A 18 22.65 -11.00 -11.95
C VAL A 18 21.64 -11.86 -11.19
N VAL A 19 20.94 -11.29 -10.19
CA VAL A 19 20.10 -12.06 -9.24
C VAL A 19 18.61 -12.08 -9.62
N GLY A 20 18.25 -11.50 -10.76
CA GLY A 20 16.86 -11.25 -11.14
C GLY A 20 16.34 -10.00 -10.44
N SER A 21 15.95 -9.01 -11.24
CA SER A 21 15.80 -7.63 -10.76
C SER A 21 14.80 -7.47 -9.61
N ASN A 22 13.68 -8.20 -9.59
CA ASN A 22 12.66 -8.00 -8.56
C ASN A 22 13.05 -8.55 -7.19
N LEU A 23 13.61 -9.77 -7.11
CA LEU A 23 14.00 -10.38 -5.83
C LEU A 23 15.12 -9.60 -5.13
N ALA A 24 16.10 -9.12 -5.91
CA ALA A 24 17.17 -8.28 -5.42
C ALA A 24 16.65 -6.95 -4.84
N VAL A 25 15.67 -6.33 -5.52
CA VAL A 25 15.00 -5.10 -5.05
C VAL A 25 14.20 -5.35 -3.77
N VAL A 26 13.39 -6.41 -3.72
CA VAL A 26 12.61 -6.79 -2.52
C VAL A 26 13.52 -6.95 -1.30
N ASN A 27 14.60 -7.71 -1.43
CA ASN A 27 15.54 -7.94 -0.32
C ASN A 27 16.23 -6.65 0.14
N ARG A 28 16.55 -5.75 -0.80
CA ARG A 28 17.13 -4.44 -0.50
C ARG A 28 16.15 -3.56 0.26
N LEU A 29 14.91 -3.45 -0.21
CA LEU A 29 13.88 -2.61 0.42
C LEU A 29 13.53 -3.13 1.82
N ARG A 30 13.43 -4.46 2.01
CA ARG A 30 13.24 -5.06 3.35
C ARG A 30 14.37 -4.69 4.31
N ARG A 31 15.64 -4.87 3.91
CA ARG A 31 16.79 -4.49 4.74
C ARG A 31 16.85 -3.00 5.05
N ALA A 32 16.30 -2.17 4.17
CA ALA A 32 16.22 -0.72 4.36
C ALA A 32 15.00 -0.27 5.19
N GLY A 33 14.12 -1.18 5.63
CA GLY A 33 12.88 -0.83 6.32
C GLY A 33 11.85 -0.11 5.43
N ARG A 34 11.91 -0.35 4.11
CA ARG A 34 11.06 0.28 3.09
C ARG A 34 10.05 -0.65 2.44
N LEU A 35 10.00 -1.90 2.89
CA LEU A 35 9.05 -2.89 2.44
C LEU A 35 8.58 -3.74 3.61
N GLU A 36 7.30 -3.64 3.91
CA GLU A 36 6.60 -4.41 4.93
C GLU A 36 5.51 -5.22 4.25
N ILE A 37 5.44 -6.52 4.52
CA ILE A 37 4.46 -7.42 3.91
C ILE A 37 3.90 -8.31 5.01
N GLY A 38 2.59 -8.24 5.20
CA GLY A 38 1.88 -9.07 6.16
C GLY A 38 1.91 -10.56 5.79
N ALA A 39 1.54 -11.38 6.78
CA ALA A 39 1.45 -12.82 6.64
C ALA A 39 0.46 -13.23 5.54
N HIS A 40 0.65 -14.43 5.00
CA HIS A 40 -0.26 -15.10 4.05
C HIS A 40 -0.47 -14.38 2.70
N CYS A 41 0.28 -13.31 2.44
CA CYS A 41 0.41 -12.74 1.10
C CYS A 41 1.24 -13.67 0.22
N TYR A 42 0.86 -13.82 -1.04
CA TYR A 42 1.63 -14.59 -2.01
C TYR A 42 1.84 -13.81 -3.29
N SER A 43 2.95 -14.17 -3.95
CA SER A 43 3.53 -13.41 -5.07
C SER A 43 3.86 -11.96 -4.67
N LEU A 44 4.67 -11.28 -5.48
CA LEU A 44 5.11 -9.92 -5.19
C LEU A 44 5.07 -9.09 -6.46
N PRO A 45 4.50 -7.87 -6.43
CA PRO A 45 4.55 -6.99 -7.58
C PRO A 45 6.00 -6.62 -7.90
N ILE A 46 6.21 -6.14 -9.11
CA ILE A 46 7.45 -5.47 -9.50
C ILE A 46 7.49 -4.13 -8.76
N ILE A 47 8.44 -3.97 -7.84
CA ILE A 47 8.61 -2.71 -7.12
C ILE A 47 9.63 -1.86 -7.86
N LYS A 48 9.19 -0.70 -8.34
CA LYS A 48 10.05 0.34 -8.88
C LYS A 48 10.25 1.40 -7.81
N TYR A 49 11.48 1.84 -7.61
CA TYR A 49 11.79 2.81 -6.56
C TYR A 49 12.91 3.75 -6.99
N TYR A 50 12.95 4.93 -6.38
CA TYR A 50 14.05 5.89 -6.50
C TYR A 50 14.95 5.89 -5.26
N GLU A 51 16.27 5.88 -5.45
CA GLU A 51 17.26 5.86 -4.36
C GLU A 51 17.40 7.17 -3.58
N HIS A 52 16.79 8.23 -4.10
CA HIS A 52 16.79 9.55 -3.49
C HIS A 52 15.52 9.85 -2.70
N GLU A 53 14.64 8.87 -2.56
CA GLU A 53 13.42 8.95 -1.75
C GLU A 53 13.34 7.78 -0.79
N ASP A 54 12.61 7.98 0.32
CA ASP A 54 12.51 7.03 1.42
C ASP A 54 11.11 6.41 1.58
N SER A 55 10.19 6.69 0.65
CA SER A 55 8.83 6.13 0.71
C SER A 55 8.84 4.60 0.75
N LYS A 56 7.87 4.06 1.48
CA LYS A 56 7.71 2.64 1.76
C LYS A 56 6.58 2.04 0.95
N LEU A 57 6.66 0.72 0.77
CA LEU A 57 5.49 -0.10 0.47
C LEU A 57 5.10 -0.88 1.71
N VAL A 58 3.88 -0.69 2.18
CA VAL A 58 3.27 -1.48 3.25
C VAL A 58 2.15 -2.31 2.65
N VAL A 59 2.20 -3.63 2.82
CA VAL A 59 1.15 -4.56 2.42
C VAL A 59 0.60 -5.23 3.67
N GLY A 60 -0.72 -5.25 3.82
CA GLY A 60 -1.44 -5.97 4.86
C GLY A 60 -1.29 -7.49 4.73
N LYS A 61 -2.22 -8.23 5.34
CA LYS A 61 -2.20 -9.70 5.39
C LYS A 61 -3.17 -10.30 4.36
N TYR A 62 -2.97 -11.57 3.99
CA TYR A 62 -3.87 -12.33 3.13
C TYR A 62 -4.12 -11.71 1.74
N SER A 63 -3.18 -10.91 1.22
CA SER A 63 -3.35 -10.21 -0.06
C SER A 63 -2.68 -10.98 -1.21
N PRO A 64 -3.46 -11.48 -2.20
CA PRO A 64 -2.92 -12.05 -3.44
C PRO A 64 -2.49 -10.96 -4.43
N LEU A 65 -1.19 -10.92 -4.75
CA LEU A 65 -0.62 -9.87 -5.60
C LEU A 65 0.00 -10.45 -6.88
N SER A 66 -0.38 -9.96 -8.06
CA SER A 66 0.24 -10.43 -9.30
C SER A 66 1.73 -10.05 -9.40
N GLU A 67 2.57 -10.99 -9.81
CA GLU A 67 4.00 -10.76 -10.13
C GLU A 67 4.24 -9.81 -11.31
N THR A 68 3.20 -9.50 -12.08
CA THR A 68 3.26 -8.56 -13.21
C THR A 68 2.67 -7.19 -12.89
N ALA A 69 2.08 -7.01 -11.70
CA ALA A 69 1.67 -5.70 -11.24
C ALA A 69 2.92 -4.86 -10.92
N ILE A 70 2.82 -3.55 -11.08
CA ILE A 70 3.91 -2.61 -10.82
C ILE A 70 3.48 -1.65 -9.72
N VAL A 71 4.31 -1.52 -8.68
CA VAL A 71 4.15 -0.50 -7.65
C VAL A 71 5.33 0.46 -7.75
N MET A 72 5.03 1.76 -7.93
CA MET A 72 6.03 2.83 -7.91
C MET A 72 6.23 3.36 -6.49
N LEU A 73 7.48 3.57 -6.09
CA LEU A 73 7.89 4.24 -4.85
C LEU A 73 8.74 5.46 -5.19
N GLY A 74 8.12 6.63 -5.13
CA GLY A 74 8.77 7.88 -5.51
C GLY A 74 9.00 8.03 -7.01
N GLY A 75 9.85 8.99 -7.37
CA GLY A 75 10.23 9.30 -8.75
C GLY A 75 9.38 10.38 -9.40
N GLU A 76 8.62 11.14 -8.62
CA GLU A 76 7.78 12.22 -9.14
C GLU A 76 8.61 13.48 -9.38
N HIS A 77 8.31 14.16 -10.48
CA HIS A 77 9.00 15.39 -10.87
C HIS A 77 8.05 16.59 -10.77
N PRO A 78 8.56 17.78 -10.42
CA PRO A 78 7.74 18.98 -10.33
C PRO A 78 7.17 19.31 -11.73
N SER A 79 5.85 19.38 -11.84
CA SER A 79 5.14 19.62 -13.10
C SER A 79 4.80 21.09 -13.35
N ASP A 80 5.05 21.95 -12.37
CA ASP A 80 4.79 23.38 -12.35
C ASP A 80 6.07 24.22 -12.57
N THR A 81 7.13 23.60 -13.08
CA THR A 81 8.42 24.25 -13.39
C THR A 81 8.67 24.30 -14.89
N VAL A 82 9.57 25.17 -15.34
CA VAL A 82 9.94 25.33 -16.77
C VAL A 82 10.48 24.03 -17.38
N SER A 83 11.11 23.17 -16.58
CA SER A 83 11.60 21.86 -17.00
C SER A 83 11.55 20.88 -15.83
N GLN A 84 11.03 19.69 -16.10
CA GLN A 84 10.97 18.59 -15.13
C GLN A 84 12.31 17.86 -14.95
N PHE A 85 13.32 18.19 -15.78
CA PHE A 85 14.62 17.53 -15.75
C PHE A 85 15.39 17.87 -14.46
N PRO A 86 15.93 16.87 -13.74
CA PRO A 86 16.62 17.09 -12.46
C PRO A 86 18.06 17.62 -12.67
N PHE A 87 18.19 18.86 -13.18
CA PHE A 87 19.46 19.45 -13.60
C PHE A 87 20.53 19.43 -12.50
N ARG A 88 20.19 19.81 -11.26
CA ARG A 88 21.17 19.85 -10.16
C ARG A 88 21.67 18.45 -9.80
N ILE A 89 20.80 17.44 -9.84
CA ILE A 89 21.18 16.03 -9.63
C ILE A 89 22.07 15.56 -10.79
N HIS A 90 21.66 15.82 -12.04
CA HIS A 90 22.36 15.36 -13.24
C HIS A 90 23.76 15.98 -13.37
N PHE A 91 23.87 17.30 -13.27
CA PHE A 91 25.12 18.05 -13.37
C PHE A 91 25.90 18.12 -12.05
N ARG A 92 25.43 17.46 -10.99
CA ARG A 92 26.09 17.41 -9.66
C ARG A 92 26.35 18.80 -9.07
N MET A 93 25.38 19.71 -9.25
CA MET A 93 25.48 21.09 -8.78
C MET A 93 25.17 21.18 -7.27
N PRO A 94 25.67 22.21 -6.56
CA PRO A 94 25.22 22.52 -5.20
C PRO A 94 23.69 22.62 -5.12
N GLY A 95 23.09 22.15 -4.02
CA GLY A 95 21.62 22.16 -3.83
C GLY A 95 20.86 21.03 -4.55
N ALA A 96 21.53 19.99 -5.05
CA ALA A 96 20.88 18.82 -5.64
C ALA A 96 19.92 18.13 -4.65
N GLY A 97 18.65 17.98 -5.04
CA GLY A 97 17.58 17.43 -4.20
C GLY A 97 16.95 18.45 -3.24
N GLN A 98 17.32 19.73 -3.35
CA GLN A 98 16.79 20.82 -2.52
C GLN A 98 15.96 21.82 -3.34
N ASP A 99 15.89 21.63 -4.66
CA ASP A 99 15.19 22.48 -5.63
C ASP A 99 13.80 21.94 -5.99
N GLY A 100 13.22 21.09 -5.14
CA GLY A 100 11.90 20.49 -5.36
C GLY A 100 11.90 19.31 -6.36
N ASN A 101 13.08 18.79 -6.74
CA ASN A 101 13.22 17.65 -7.63
C ASN A 101 14.14 16.57 -7.01
N PRO A 102 13.65 15.36 -6.70
CA PRO A 102 12.28 14.88 -6.93
C PRO A 102 11.26 15.49 -5.95
N VAL A 103 9.98 15.40 -6.32
CA VAL A 103 8.84 15.69 -5.43
C VAL A 103 8.73 14.57 -4.40
N PRO A 104 8.74 14.87 -3.08
CA PRO A 104 8.62 13.84 -2.06
C PRO A 104 7.32 13.03 -2.19
N SER A 105 7.42 11.70 -2.24
CA SER A 105 6.27 10.80 -2.16
C SER A 105 5.97 10.40 -0.72
N THR A 106 4.69 10.20 -0.42
CA THR A 106 4.22 9.46 0.76
C THR A 106 4.35 7.96 0.54
N ASP A 107 4.13 7.19 1.62
CA ASP A 107 4.10 5.73 1.57
C ASP A 107 2.94 5.21 0.73
N THR A 108 3.17 4.11 0.03
CA THR A 108 2.12 3.35 -0.66
C THR A 108 1.63 2.26 0.29
N VAL A 109 0.33 2.24 0.56
CA VAL A 109 -0.30 1.28 1.47
C VAL A 109 -1.27 0.41 0.69
N ILE A 110 -1.12 -0.91 0.82
CA ILE A 110 -2.05 -1.92 0.34
C ILE A 110 -2.62 -2.62 1.57
N GLY A 111 -3.93 -2.56 1.77
CA GLY A 111 -4.60 -3.21 2.90
C GLY A 111 -4.49 -4.73 2.89
N SER A 112 -5.16 -5.33 3.86
CA SER A 112 -5.38 -6.78 3.95
C SER A 112 -6.51 -7.23 3.02
N ASP A 113 -6.48 -8.51 2.60
CA ASP A 113 -7.46 -9.10 1.66
C ASP A 113 -7.58 -8.33 0.33
N VAL A 114 -6.49 -7.71 -0.12
CA VAL A 114 -6.49 -6.96 -1.39
C VAL A 114 -6.04 -7.87 -2.53
N LEU A 115 -6.86 -7.94 -3.58
CA LEU A 115 -6.54 -8.66 -4.80
C LEU A 115 -6.03 -7.70 -5.88
N VAL A 116 -4.78 -7.87 -6.29
CA VAL A 116 -4.18 -7.10 -7.39
C VAL A 116 -3.91 -8.00 -8.59
N TYR A 117 -4.64 -7.78 -9.67
CA TYR A 117 -4.52 -8.54 -10.91
C TYR A 117 -3.33 -8.11 -11.79
N GLN A 118 -3.12 -8.87 -12.86
CA GLN A 118 -1.97 -8.76 -13.76
C GLN A 118 -1.85 -7.38 -14.40
N ARG A 119 -0.61 -6.89 -14.48
CA ARG A 119 -0.25 -5.64 -15.16
C ARG A 119 -0.95 -4.38 -14.63
N ALA A 120 -1.56 -4.44 -13.44
CA ALA A 120 -2.01 -3.25 -12.75
C ALA A 120 -0.80 -2.35 -12.43
N PHE A 121 -0.95 -1.06 -12.62
CA PHE A 121 0.02 -0.04 -12.24
C PHE A 121 -0.53 0.73 -11.03
N ILE A 122 0.27 0.80 -9.97
CA ILE A 122 -0.06 1.50 -8.73
C ILE A 122 0.95 2.64 -8.58
N ARG A 123 0.46 3.89 -8.67
CA ARG A 123 1.24 5.10 -8.43
C ARG A 123 1.74 5.14 -6.97
N GLY A 124 2.92 5.70 -6.76
CA GLY A 124 3.45 5.95 -5.41
C GLY A 124 2.57 6.88 -4.57
N GLY A 125 2.47 6.58 -3.28
CA GLY A 125 1.76 7.42 -2.30
C GLY A 125 0.25 7.22 -2.23
N VAL A 126 -0.30 6.19 -2.87
CA VAL A 126 -1.73 5.86 -2.78
C VAL A 126 -2.00 4.82 -1.69
N THR A 127 -3.21 4.87 -1.13
CA THR A 127 -3.75 3.87 -0.21
C THR A 127 -4.81 3.03 -0.91
N ILE A 128 -4.65 1.71 -0.91
CA ILE A 128 -5.65 0.74 -1.37
C ILE A 128 -6.28 0.09 -0.13
N GLY A 129 -7.56 0.36 0.10
CA GLY A 129 -8.29 -0.10 1.28
C GLY A 129 -8.44 -1.62 1.33
N HIS A 130 -8.70 -2.13 2.54
CA HIS A 130 -8.91 -3.55 2.81
C HIS A 130 -9.99 -4.16 1.91
N GLY A 131 -9.80 -5.40 1.48
CA GLY A 131 -10.78 -6.11 0.65
C GLY A 131 -10.92 -5.58 -0.78
N ALA A 132 -10.18 -4.55 -1.19
CA ALA A 132 -10.30 -3.98 -2.53
C ALA A 132 -9.81 -4.95 -3.63
N ILE A 133 -10.33 -4.77 -4.84
CA ILE A 133 -9.91 -5.53 -6.03
C ILE A 133 -9.43 -4.55 -7.09
N VAL A 134 -8.17 -4.69 -7.51
CA VAL A 134 -7.57 -3.92 -8.61
C VAL A 134 -7.52 -4.79 -9.85
N ALA A 135 -8.35 -4.47 -10.85
CA ALA A 135 -8.46 -5.24 -12.09
C ALA A 135 -7.17 -5.19 -12.95
N SER A 136 -7.05 -6.15 -13.87
CA SER A 136 -5.91 -6.22 -14.78
C SER A 136 -5.75 -4.93 -15.60
N ASN A 137 -4.52 -4.50 -15.82
CA ASN A 137 -4.16 -3.26 -16.54
C ASN A 137 -4.76 -1.96 -15.95
N ALA A 138 -5.29 -1.98 -14.71
CA ALA A 138 -5.76 -0.76 -14.06
C ALA A 138 -4.58 0.19 -13.75
N VAL A 139 -4.78 1.51 -13.90
CA VAL A 139 -3.79 2.53 -13.54
C VAL A 139 -4.31 3.32 -12.34
N VAL A 140 -3.94 2.86 -11.15
CA VAL A 140 -4.34 3.44 -9.87
C VAL A 140 -3.52 4.70 -9.61
N THR A 141 -4.20 5.85 -9.65
CA THR A 141 -3.62 7.19 -9.50
C THR A 141 -4.12 7.93 -8.25
N LYS A 142 -5.11 7.36 -7.57
CA LYS A 142 -5.76 7.89 -6.36
C LYS A 142 -6.06 6.73 -5.42
N ASP A 143 -6.35 7.06 -4.16
CA ASP A 143 -6.75 6.09 -3.15
C ASP A 143 -7.97 5.28 -3.59
N VAL A 144 -7.98 4.01 -3.20
CA VAL A 144 -9.05 3.05 -3.49
C VAL A 144 -9.80 2.76 -2.19
N PRO A 145 -11.11 3.02 -2.12
CA PRO A 145 -11.89 2.72 -0.92
C PRO A 145 -11.86 1.22 -0.56
N PRO A 146 -12.04 0.86 0.72
CA PRO A 146 -12.18 -0.54 1.12
C PRO A 146 -13.29 -1.24 0.34
N TYR A 147 -13.05 -2.51 0.00
CA TYR A 147 -13.98 -3.39 -0.74
C TYR A 147 -14.42 -2.87 -2.11
N ALA A 148 -13.81 -1.79 -2.62
CA ALA A 148 -14.07 -1.30 -3.97
C ALA A 148 -13.39 -2.20 -5.01
N ILE A 149 -14.06 -2.40 -6.13
CA ILE A 149 -13.49 -3.00 -7.33
C ILE A 149 -13.17 -1.87 -8.29
N VAL A 150 -11.89 -1.69 -8.63
CA VAL A 150 -11.43 -0.63 -9.52
C VAL A 150 -10.83 -1.20 -10.81
N GLY A 151 -10.99 -0.46 -11.92
CA GLY A 151 -10.39 -0.79 -13.20
C GLY A 151 -10.30 0.40 -14.15
N GLY A 152 -9.55 0.23 -15.24
CA GLY A 152 -9.36 1.25 -16.28
C GLY A 152 -8.12 2.11 -16.11
N ASN A 153 -7.90 3.01 -17.08
CA ASN A 153 -6.80 3.97 -17.09
C ASN A 153 -7.34 5.38 -17.41
N PRO A 154 -7.38 6.30 -16.45
CA PRO A 154 -7.10 6.08 -15.01
C PRO A 154 -8.16 5.20 -14.35
N ALA A 155 -7.77 4.48 -13.29
CA ALA A 155 -8.67 3.56 -12.59
C ALA A 155 -9.86 4.30 -11.97
N ARG A 156 -11.04 3.67 -12.04
CA ARG A 156 -12.30 4.14 -11.44
C ARG A 156 -12.97 3.00 -10.70
N VAL A 157 -13.74 3.35 -9.67
CA VAL A 157 -14.62 2.39 -8.99
C VAL A 157 -15.66 1.89 -10.00
N ILE A 158 -15.71 0.57 -10.18
CA ILE A 158 -16.69 -0.13 -11.01
C ILE A 158 -17.92 -0.45 -10.15
N ARG A 159 -17.69 -1.02 -8.96
CA ARG A 159 -18.69 -1.34 -7.94
C ARG A 159 -18.00 -1.67 -6.62
N TYR A 160 -18.77 -1.84 -5.55
CA TYR A 160 -18.31 -2.41 -4.30
C TYR A 160 -18.58 -3.93 -4.25
N ARG A 161 -17.84 -4.66 -3.41
CA ARG A 161 -18.08 -6.08 -3.13
C ARG A 161 -19.36 -6.31 -2.33
N TYR A 162 -19.68 -5.41 -1.40
CA TYR A 162 -20.76 -5.50 -0.42
C TYR A 162 -21.46 -4.14 -0.22
N THR A 163 -22.55 -4.11 0.57
CA THR A 163 -23.19 -2.84 0.97
C THR A 163 -22.31 -2.04 1.93
N GLU A 164 -22.63 -0.77 2.13
CA GLU A 164 -21.87 0.11 3.04
C GLU A 164 -21.91 -0.42 4.49
N GLU A 165 -23.06 -0.92 4.93
CA GLU A 165 -23.24 -1.48 6.27
C GLU A 165 -22.41 -2.76 6.45
N GLN A 166 -22.42 -3.64 5.45
CA GLN A 166 -21.61 -4.87 5.46
C GLN A 166 -20.11 -4.53 5.45
N ILE A 167 -19.69 -3.53 4.69
CA ILE A 167 -18.29 -3.07 4.67
C ILE A 167 -17.88 -2.55 6.05
N ALA A 168 -18.73 -1.73 6.69
CA ALA A 168 -18.47 -1.22 8.03
C ALA A 168 -18.31 -2.36 9.05
N GLU A 169 -19.18 -3.38 8.99
CA GLU A 169 -19.06 -4.57 9.83
C GLU A 169 -17.77 -5.32 9.59
N LEU A 170 -17.41 -5.59 8.33
CA LEU A 170 -16.19 -6.33 7.99
C LEU A 170 -14.92 -5.59 8.40
N LEU A 171 -14.89 -4.26 8.28
CA LEU A 171 -13.78 -3.42 8.71
C LEU A 171 -13.62 -3.43 10.23
N ASP A 172 -14.71 -3.43 10.98
CA ASP A 172 -14.68 -3.51 12.44
C ASP A 172 -14.32 -4.93 12.93
N ILE A 173 -14.81 -5.97 12.22
CA ILE A 173 -14.46 -7.37 12.49
C ILE A 173 -12.97 -7.64 12.27
N ALA A 174 -12.37 -7.04 11.22
CA ALA A 174 -10.95 -7.11 10.90
C ALA A 174 -10.38 -8.53 10.96
N TRP A 175 -11.05 -9.51 10.34
CA TRP A 175 -10.73 -10.94 10.49
C TRP A 175 -9.29 -11.31 10.14
N TRP A 176 -8.62 -10.52 9.30
CA TRP A 176 -7.21 -10.68 8.96
C TRP A 176 -6.26 -10.48 10.16
N ASP A 177 -6.74 -9.94 11.28
CA ASP A 177 -5.98 -9.78 12.51
C ASP A 177 -6.17 -10.91 13.53
N TRP A 178 -7.04 -11.88 13.24
CA TRP A 178 -7.24 -13.06 14.05
C TRP A 178 -6.03 -14.02 14.00
N SER A 179 -5.98 -14.95 14.96
CA SER A 179 -5.03 -16.06 14.91
C SER A 179 -5.30 -17.00 13.73
N ASP A 180 -4.28 -17.75 13.30
CA ASP A 180 -4.44 -18.73 12.24
C ASP A 180 -5.49 -19.80 12.60
N GLU A 181 -5.64 -20.14 13.87
CA GLU A 181 -6.65 -21.08 14.39
C GLU A 181 -8.06 -20.53 14.21
N GLU A 182 -8.32 -19.28 14.61
CA GLU A 182 -9.61 -18.61 14.41
C GLU A 182 -9.95 -18.48 12.92
N VAL A 183 -8.97 -18.15 12.08
CA VAL A 183 -9.18 -18.09 10.62
C VAL A 183 -9.55 -19.47 10.07
N LYS A 184 -8.87 -20.55 10.49
CA LYS A 184 -9.17 -21.93 10.06
C LYS A 184 -10.60 -22.33 10.43
N GLU A 185 -11.06 -21.98 11.64
CA GLU A 185 -12.43 -22.23 12.08
C GLU A 185 -13.46 -21.46 11.24
N ALA A 186 -13.12 -20.23 10.82
CA ALA A 186 -13.98 -19.39 10.00
C ALA A 186 -14.01 -19.76 8.51
N VAL A 187 -13.09 -20.61 8.01
CA VAL A 187 -12.96 -20.95 6.58
C VAL A 187 -14.29 -21.32 5.90
N PRO A 188 -15.17 -22.15 6.48
CA PRO A 188 -16.45 -22.49 5.85
C PRO A 188 -17.32 -21.27 5.52
N LEU A 189 -17.20 -20.19 6.30
CA LEU A 189 -17.92 -18.93 6.10
C LEU A 189 -17.11 -17.94 5.25
N LEU A 190 -15.80 -17.83 5.48
CA LEU A 190 -14.91 -16.95 4.71
C LEU A 190 -14.88 -17.31 3.21
N THR A 191 -15.04 -18.60 2.89
CA THR A 191 -15.13 -19.09 1.51
C THR A 191 -16.57 -19.20 0.99
N GLY A 192 -17.55 -18.88 1.85
CA GLY A 192 -18.97 -18.84 1.52
C GLY A 192 -19.36 -17.57 0.75
N LYS A 193 -20.61 -17.53 0.26
CA LYS A 193 -21.17 -16.36 -0.43
C LYS A 193 -22.05 -15.49 0.46
N ASP A 194 -22.43 -16.00 1.62
CA ASP A 194 -23.33 -15.33 2.55
C ASP A 194 -22.51 -14.53 3.57
N VAL A 195 -22.31 -13.25 3.25
CA VAL A 195 -21.55 -12.33 4.10
C VAL A 195 -22.28 -12.04 5.42
N ASP A 196 -23.62 -12.07 5.42
CA ASP A 196 -24.41 -11.79 6.62
C ASP A 196 -24.31 -12.97 7.61
N ALA A 197 -24.26 -14.21 7.11
CA ALA A 197 -23.97 -15.38 7.93
C ALA A 197 -22.56 -15.32 8.53
N PHE A 198 -21.55 -14.87 7.77
CA PHE A 198 -20.20 -14.63 8.30
C PHE A 198 -20.19 -13.56 9.39
N ILE A 199 -20.82 -12.41 9.13
CA ILE A 199 -20.89 -11.30 10.09
C ILE A 199 -21.58 -11.76 11.38
N ALA A 200 -22.72 -12.44 11.30
CA ALA A 200 -23.44 -12.93 12.47
C ALA A 200 -22.56 -13.87 13.31
N TRP A 201 -21.93 -14.86 12.67
CA TRP A 201 -21.03 -15.81 13.33
C TRP A 201 -19.82 -15.14 13.98
N ALA A 202 -19.23 -14.15 13.30
CA ALA A 202 -18.09 -13.40 13.79
C ALA A 202 -18.47 -12.55 15.00
N ARG A 203 -19.66 -11.93 15.02
CA ARG A 203 -20.13 -11.10 16.13
C ARG A 203 -20.50 -11.88 17.39
N GLU A 204 -20.92 -13.13 17.25
CA GLU A 204 -21.10 -14.01 18.40
C GLU A 204 -19.77 -14.28 19.14
N ARG A 205 -18.64 -14.26 18.42
CA ARG A 205 -17.29 -14.58 18.94
C ARG A 205 -16.47 -13.35 19.26
N HIS A 206 -16.66 -12.28 18.50
CA HIS A 206 -16.00 -10.98 18.62
C HIS A 206 -17.06 -9.88 18.75
N PRO A 207 -17.68 -9.73 19.93
CA PRO A 207 -18.61 -8.64 20.19
C PRO A 207 -17.91 -7.30 19.99
N ARG A 208 -18.63 -6.30 19.48
CA ARG A 208 -18.08 -4.93 19.40
C ARG A 208 -17.58 -4.52 20.77
N THR A 209 -16.33 -4.11 20.86
CA THR A 209 -15.85 -3.37 22.02
C THR A 209 -16.65 -2.07 22.08
N THR A 210 -17.47 -1.91 23.11
CA THR A 210 -18.14 -0.63 23.34
C THR A 210 -17.05 0.41 23.52
N PRO A 211 -17.03 1.52 22.75
CA PRO A 211 -16.09 2.59 23.05
C PRO A 211 -16.34 3.03 24.49
N ALA A 212 -15.28 3.07 25.30
CA ALA A 212 -15.39 3.62 26.65
C ALA A 212 -16.10 4.99 26.54
N PRO A 213 -17.11 5.28 27.39
CA PRO A 213 -17.79 6.57 27.32
C PRO A 213 -16.74 7.66 27.41
N LEU A 214 -16.77 8.59 26.44
CA LEU A 214 -15.94 9.79 26.46
C LEU A 214 -16.15 10.46 27.82
N GLU A 215 -15.16 10.38 28.71
CA GLU A 215 -15.15 11.22 29.90
C GLU A 215 -15.30 12.66 29.41
N SER A 216 -16.43 13.27 29.77
CA SER A 216 -16.73 14.64 29.41
C SER A 216 -15.59 15.50 29.95
N ALA A 217 -14.75 16.02 29.07
CA ALA A 217 -13.73 16.99 29.43
C ALA A 217 -14.46 18.18 30.07
N ALA A 218 -14.31 18.34 31.38
CA ALA A 218 -14.79 19.51 32.09
C ALA A 218 -14.16 20.76 31.44
N PRO A 219 -14.93 21.82 31.16
CA PRO A 219 -14.41 23.03 30.55
C PRO A 219 -13.36 23.65 31.49
N GLY A 220 -12.11 23.67 31.03
CA GLY A 220 -10.99 24.28 31.74
C GLY A 220 -11.25 25.75 32.02
N THR A 221 -11.07 26.12 33.29
CA THR A 221 -11.06 27.50 33.77
C THR A 221 -10.04 28.34 33.02
N ALA A 222 -10.52 29.35 32.29
CA ALA A 222 -9.71 30.43 31.76
C ALA A 222 -9.11 31.23 32.92
N ALA A 223 -7.79 31.18 33.08
CA ALA A 223 -7.05 32.08 33.95
C ALA A 223 -6.83 33.42 33.23
N ARG A 224 -7.07 34.48 33.98
CA ARG A 224 -6.82 35.89 33.64
C ARG A 224 -5.33 36.22 33.66
#